data_AF-A0A1Y1XLQ5-F1
#
_entry.id   AF-A0A1Y1XLQ5-F1
#
_cell.length_a   1.000
_cell.length_b   1.000
_cell.length_c   1.000
_cell.angle_alpha   90.00
_cell.angle_beta   90.00
_cell.angle_gamma   90.00
#
_symmetry.space_group_name_H-M   'P 1'
#
loop_
_entity.id
_entity.type
_entity.pdbx_description
1 polymer ?
#
loop_
_entity_poly.entity_id
_entity_poly.type
_entity_poly.pdbx_seq_one_letter_code
_entity_poly.pdbx_strand_id
1 'polypeptide(L)'
;MSHAQNRNKVLVIGREGTGKHDLVKAILKQTKSPESEKDIVSCLLRNKYYTAFIEFVIDDTEPDLSSEVIEAFDELGEVFDGVIFVGDKNKKETFEDLKPWLAFTTKFEPGVCLCIGNNILNSSEGDSKVDTEEIDDWCLEHGFEYIDMDEEAENETTGVHRIVEALESHRWDGMIMNGESPDPIDDSPEEPRDEKWMRNMLESHQESVKAEDLPDMDEVHELHEQLFGNINLDSEDNGLDRAFELILSLKEQSKNMSESERRKLATKVALSFGLQLEKE
;
A
#
# COMPACT_ATOMS: atom_id res chain seq x y z
N MET A 1 10.28 -13.32 31.92
CA MET A 1 9.88 -13.56 30.52
C MET A 1 9.43 -12.22 30.01
N SER A 2 10.29 -11.54 29.24
CA SER A 2 9.89 -10.31 28.55
C SER A 2 8.81 -10.75 27.55
N HIS A 3 7.61 -10.17 27.66
CA HIS A 3 6.69 -10.21 26.52
C HIS A 3 7.41 -9.44 25.42
N ALA A 4 7.81 -10.11 24.34
CA ALA A 4 8.28 -9.40 23.16
C ALA A 4 7.19 -8.40 22.79
N GLN A 5 7.51 -7.13 22.92
CA GLN A 5 6.57 -6.05 22.65
C GLN A 5 6.60 -5.83 21.15
N ASN A 6 5.44 -5.87 20.50
CA ASN A 6 5.37 -5.78 19.05
C ASN A 6 5.99 -4.46 18.57
N ARG A 7 6.69 -4.52 17.44
CA ARG A 7 7.19 -3.34 16.73
C ARG A 7 6.07 -2.74 15.87
N ASN A 8 5.09 -2.15 16.54
CA ASN A 8 3.85 -1.66 15.93
C ASN A 8 3.49 -0.23 16.32
N LYS A 9 4.46 0.55 16.80
CA LYS A 9 4.25 1.95 17.15
C LYS A 9 4.74 2.89 16.07
N VAL A 10 4.05 4.02 15.96
CA VAL A 10 4.40 5.15 15.08
C VAL A 10 4.69 6.35 15.97
N LEU A 11 5.91 6.86 15.92
CA LEU A 11 6.28 8.09 16.60
C LEU A 11 5.84 9.29 15.74
N VAL A 12 5.05 10.19 16.29
CA VAL A 12 4.56 11.40 15.62
C VAL A 12 5.15 12.62 16.30
N ILE A 13 6.07 13.31 15.64
CA ILE A 13 6.89 14.37 16.22
C ILE A 13 6.84 15.65 15.38
N GLY A 14 7.16 16.78 16.01
CA GLY A 14 7.17 18.12 15.40
C GLY A 14 6.91 19.17 16.48
N ARG A 15 7.09 20.46 16.19
CA ARG A 15 6.89 21.50 17.20
C ARG A 15 5.45 21.55 17.72
N GLU A 16 5.28 22.12 18.91
CA GLU A 16 3.97 22.49 19.42
C GLU A 16 3.26 23.39 18.38
N GLY A 17 2.00 23.05 18.07
CA GLY A 17 1.19 23.82 17.12
C GLY A 17 1.37 23.49 15.63
N THR A 18 2.19 22.50 15.24
CA THR A 18 2.28 22.04 13.82
C THR A 18 1.11 21.14 13.40
N GLY A 19 0.11 20.95 14.26
CA GLY A 19 -1.14 20.24 13.92
C GLY A 19 -1.05 18.71 14.01
N LYS A 20 -0.07 18.13 14.72
CA LYS A 20 0.08 16.68 14.90
C LYS A 20 -1.19 15.96 15.33
N HIS A 21 -1.90 16.49 16.35
CA HIS A 21 -3.14 15.87 16.82
C HIS A 21 -4.25 15.92 15.76
N ASP A 22 -4.37 17.01 15.01
CA ASP A 22 -5.37 17.13 13.95
C ASP A 22 -5.05 16.20 12.78
N LEU A 23 -3.77 16.03 12.45
CA LEU A 23 -3.30 15.03 11.48
C LEU A 23 -3.67 13.61 11.92
N VAL A 24 -3.33 13.23 13.16
CA VAL A 24 -3.67 11.90 13.68
C VAL A 24 -5.19 11.69 13.72
N LYS A 25 -5.98 12.70 14.11
CA LYS A 25 -7.46 12.64 14.03
C LYS A 25 -7.95 12.41 12.60
N ALA A 26 -7.34 13.07 11.61
CA ALA A 26 -7.69 12.87 10.21
C ALA A 26 -7.38 11.43 9.74
N ILE A 27 -6.22 10.89 10.11
CA ILE A 27 -5.83 9.49 9.85
C ILE A 27 -6.82 8.51 10.51
N LEU A 28 -7.19 8.74 11.78
CA LEU A 28 -8.16 7.91 12.50
C LEU A 28 -9.54 7.92 11.84
N LYS A 29 -10.00 9.10 11.40
CA LYS A 29 -11.26 9.24 10.67
C LYS A 29 -11.23 8.45 9.37
N GLN A 30 -10.13 8.52 8.62
CA GLN A 30 -9.98 7.80 7.36
C GLN A 30 -9.92 6.27 7.55
N THR A 31 -9.21 5.82 8.58
CA THR A 31 -9.11 4.39 8.96
C THR A 31 -10.35 3.87 9.72
N LYS A 32 -11.34 4.74 9.98
CA LYS A 32 -12.56 4.43 10.76
C LYS A 32 -12.23 3.93 12.17
N SER A 33 -11.16 4.47 12.76
CA SER A 33 -10.75 4.22 14.13
C SER A 33 -11.37 5.24 15.09
N PRO A 34 -11.55 4.91 16.39
CA PRO A 34 -12.05 5.86 17.38
C PRO A 34 -11.13 7.07 17.53
N GLU A 35 -11.70 8.27 17.58
CA GLU A 35 -10.95 9.49 17.91
C GLU A 35 -10.50 9.48 19.38
N SER A 36 -9.35 10.10 19.63
CA SER A 36 -8.77 10.27 20.96
C SER A 36 -8.06 11.61 21.04
N GLU A 37 -8.07 12.24 22.21
CA GLU A 37 -7.29 13.44 22.53
C GLU A 37 -6.04 13.13 23.34
N LYS A 38 -5.72 11.85 23.53
CA LYS A 38 -4.50 11.42 24.24
C LYS A 38 -3.30 11.46 23.31
N ASP A 39 -2.11 11.54 23.91
CA ASP A 39 -0.84 11.48 23.18
C ASP A 39 -0.53 10.07 22.66
N ILE A 40 -1.14 9.04 23.26
CA ILE A 40 -1.08 7.66 22.78
C ILE A 40 -2.44 7.27 22.22
N VAL A 41 -2.50 6.95 20.93
CA VAL A 41 -3.74 6.64 20.22
C VAL A 41 -3.62 5.37 19.41
N SER A 42 -4.52 4.43 19.67
CA SER A 42 -4.59 3.17 18.93
C SER A 42 -5.35 3.34 17.61
N CYS A 43 -4.84 2.73 16.55
CA CYS A 43 -5.44 2.70 15.22
C CYS A 43 -5.50 1.26 14.71
N LEU A 44 -6.61 0.93 14.05
CA LEU A 44 -6.82 -0.37 13.44
C LEU A 44 -6.77 -0.22 11.92
N LEU A 45 -5.62 -0.53 11.33
CA LEU A 45 -5.43 -0.56 9.89
C LEU A 45 -6.07 -1.81 9.32
N ARG A 46 -6.78 -1.65 8.20
CA ARG A 46 -7.44 -2.74 7.48
C ARG A 46 -7.31 -2.51 5.99
N ASN A 47 -6.57 -3.38 5.32
CA ASN A 47 -6.54 -3.44 3.86
C ASN A 47 -7.07 -4.80 3.38
N LYS A 48 -6.94 -5.09 2.09
CA LYS A 48 -7.35 -6.38 1.51
C LYS A 48 -6.62 -7.57 2.12
N TYR A 49 -5.35 -7.39 2.51
CA TYR A 49 -4.42 -8.46 2.85
C TYR A 49 -4.34 -8.74 4.36
N TYR A 50 -4.42 -7.71 5.21
CA TYR A 50 -4.23 -7.83 6.64
C TYR A 50 -5.07 -6.82 7.44
N THR A 51 -5.18 -7.12 8.72
CA THR A 51 -5.61 -6.19 9.77
C THR A 51 -4.45 -6.01 10.76
N ALA A 52 -4.02 -4.78 11.01
CA ALA A 52 -2.96 -4.48 11.98
C ALA A 52 -3.43 -3.50 13.03
N PHE A 53 -3.03 -3.75 14.27
CA PHE A 53 -3.23 -2.81 15.36
C PHE A 53 -1.93 -2.06 15.56
N ILE A 54 -1.97 -0.73 15.39
CA ILE A 54 -0.81 0.15 15.60
C ILE A 54 -1.15 1.20 16.66
N GLU A 55 -0.12 1.80 17.24
CA GLU A 55 -0.28 2.90 18.20
C GLU A 55 0.55 4.11 17.77
N PHE A 56 -0.12 5.24 17.58
CA PHE A 56 0.53 6.53 17.46
C PHE A 56 0.97 7.01 18.84
N VAL A 57 2.22 7.45 18.95
CA VAL A 57 2.78 8.14 20.12
C VAL A 57 3.15 9.54 19.66
N ILE A 58 2.41 10.53 20.13
CA ILE A 58 2.55 11.93 19.75
C ILE A 58 3.46 12.61 20.78
N ASP A 59 4.48 13.31 20.30
CA ASP A 59 5.38 14.09 21.15
C ASP A 59 5.78 15.41 20.47
N ASP A 60 6.12 16.41 21.27
CA ASP A 60 6.60 17.70 20.80
C ASP A 60 8.11 17.67 20.57
N THR A 61 8.57 18.36 19.52
CA THR A 61 9.99 18.67 19.34
C THR A 61 10.28 20.08 19.80
N GLU A 62 11.49 20.27 20.31
CA GLU A 62 12.03 21.57 20.65
C GLU A 62 13.28 21.87 19.80
N PRO A 63 13.54 23.15 19.46
CA PRO A 63 14.72 23.54 18.69
C PRO A 63 16.04 23.08 19.31
N ASP A 64 16.07 23.00 20.65
CA ASP A 64 17.22 22.60 21.46
C ASP A 64 16.97 21.28 22.19
N LEU A 65 16.29 20.32 21.52
CA LEU A 65 16.02 18.97 22.02
C LEU A 65 17.23 18.43 22.79
N SER A 66 17.04 18.18 24.10
CA SER A 66 18.12 17.68 24.94
C SER A 66 18.46 16.25 24.52
N SER A 67 19.74 15.87 24.67
CA SER A 67 20.17 14.48 24.41
C SER A 67 19.40 13.48 25.27
N GLU A 68 18.93 13.89 26.45
CA GLU A 68 18.13 13.07 27.38
C GLU A 68 16.79 12.62 26.77
N VAL A 69 16.10 13.47 26.00
CA VAL A 69 14.82 13.11 25.35
C VAL A 69 15.07 12.06 24.27
N ILE A 70 16.08 12.28 23.44
CA ILE A 70 16.45 11.35 22.37
C ILE A 70 16.91 10.03 22.99
N GLU A 71 17.68 10.05 24.08
CA GLU A 71 18.09 8.87 24.84
C GLU A 71 16.89 8.10 25.42
N ALA A 72 15.87 8.79 25.93
CA ALA A 72 14.66 8.14 26.42
C ALA A 72 13.90 7.39 25.30
N PHE A 73 13.82 7.99 24.10
CA PHE A 73 13.29 7.30 22.93
C PHE A 73 14.22 6.20 22.43
N ASP A 74 15.54 6.35 22.58
CA ASP A 74 16.53 5.34 22.24
C ASP A 74 16.35 4.05 23.06
N GLU A 75 15.90 4.15 24.31
CA GLU A 75 15.53 2.97 25.11
C GLU A 75 14.25 2.28 24.62
N LEU A 76 13.37 3.03 23.94
CA LEU A 76 12.07 2.57 23.43
C LEU A 76 12.09 2.31 21.92
N GLY A 77 13.19 2.52 21.22
CA GLY A 77 13.24 2.51 19.76
C GLY A 77 12.78 1.20 19.12
N GLU A 78 13.01 0.07 19.79
CA GLU A 78 12.67 -1.28 19.34
C GLU A 78 11.17 -1.51 19.12
N VAL A 79 10.28 -0.68 19.70
CA VAL A 79 8.83 -0.82 19.51
C VAL A 79 8.29 0.06 18.37
N PHE A 80 9.12 0.96 17.83
CA PHE A 80 8.74 1.85 16.73
C PHE A 80 9.13 1.25 15.38
N ASP A 81 8.17 1.20 14.46
CA ASP A 81 8.40 0.88 13.04
C ASP A 81 7.94 2.00 12.10
N GLY A 82 7.42 3.08 12.67
CA GLY A 82 7.01 4.27 11.93
C GLY A 82 7.48 5.53 12.61
N VAL A 83 7.88 6.52 11.82
CA VAL A 83 8.14 7.90 12.24
C VAL A 83 7.42 8.84 11.28
N ILE A 84 6.62 9.74 11.83
CA ILE A 84 5.95 10.83 11.12
C ILE A 84 6.41 12.13 11.74
N PHE A 85 7.17 12.91 10.98
CA PHE A 85 7.55 14.27 11.36
C PHE A 85 6.55 15.27 10.77
N VAL A 86 6.14 16.28 11.53
CA VAL A 86 5.17 17.31 11.09
C VAL A 86 5.77 18.71 11.23
N GLY A 87 6.10 19.31 10.09
CA GLY A 87 6.61 20.67 9.96
C GLY A 87 5.52 21.67 9.54
N ASP A 88 5.71 22.93 9.87
CA ASP A 88 4.91 24.04 9.32
C ASP A 88 5.57 24.48 8.02
N LYS A 89 4.89 24.26 6.89
CA LYS A 89 5.42 24.55 5.55
C LYS A 89 5.61 26.05 5.26
N ASN A 90 5.19 26.91 6.19
CA ASN A 90 5.46 28.34 6.15
C ASN A 90 6.68 28.74 6.99
N LYS A 91 7.30 27.80 7.73
CA LYS A 91 8.42 28.04 8.66
C LYS A 91 9.52 26.98 8.53
N LYS A 92 10.56 27.31 7.77
CA LYS A 92 11.69 26.40 7.47
C LYS A 92 12.37 25.87 8.74
N GLU A 93 12.46 26.70 9.77
CA GLU A 93 13.07 26.34 11.05
C GLU A 93 12.34 25.22 11.78
N THR A 94 11.09 24.89 11.42
CA THR A 94 10.41 23.73 11.99
C THR A 94 11.00 22.43 11.47
N PHE A 95 11.39 22.35 10.19
CA PHE A 95 11.99 21.14 9.59
C PHE A 95 13.40 20.84 10.11
N GLU A 96 14.10 21.87 10.61
CA GLU A 96 15.41 21.69 11.27
C GLU A 96 15.32 20.77 12.50
N ASP A 97 14.15 20.71 13.16
CA ASP A 97 13.92 19.86 14.33
C ASP A 97 13.92 18.36 14.00
N LEU A 98 13.89 17.97 12.72
CA LEU A 98 14.02 16.58 12.30
C LEU A 98 15.48 16.09 12.41
N LYS A 99 16.47 16.99 12.31
CA LYS A 99 17.90 16.64 12.27
C LYS A 99 18.38 15.83 13.48
N PRO A 100 18.02 16.17 14.73
CA PRO A 100 18.41 15.37 15.90
C PRO A 100 17.86 13.93 15.87
N TRP A 101 16.71 13.71 15.21
CA TRP A 101 16.07 12.40 15.12
C TRP A 101 16.65 11.49 14.03
N LEU A 102 17.52 12.01 13.16
CA LEU A 102 18.20 11.19 12.15
C LEU A 102 19.04 10.07 12.77
N ALA A 103 19.64 10.31 13.95
CA ALA A 103 20.37 9.28 14.69
C ALA A 103 19.43 8.15 15.13
N PHE A 104 18.22 8.49 15.57
CA PHE A 104 17.20 7.53 15.96
C PHE A 104 16.74 6.70 14.75
N THR A 105 16.37 7.34 13.63
CA THR A 105 15.92 6.60 12.43
C THR A 105 17.02 5.78 11.79
N THR A 106 18.27 6.24 11.80
CA THR A 106 19.42 5.45 11.33
C THR A 106 19.68 4.24 12.22
N LYS A 107 19.49 4.37 13.54
CA LYS A 107 19.75 3.28 14.48
C LYS A 107 18.68 2.20 14.44
N PHE A 108 17.41 2.59 14.41
CA PHE A 108 16.29 1.65 14.49
C PHE A 108 15.72 1.25 13.15
N GLU A 109 16.04 1.97 12.06
CA GLU A 109 15.59 1.67 10.70
C GLU A 109 14.06 1.38 10.62
N PRO A 110 13.19 2.33 11.05
CA PRO A 110 11.74 2.16 10.93
C PRO A 110 11.33 1.99 9.47
N GLY A 111 10.40 1.08 9.20
CA GLY A 111 9.95 0.78 7.85
C GLY A 111 9.13 1.89 7.20
N VAL A 112 8.57 2.82 7.98
CA VAL A 112 7.82 3.98 7.49
C VAL A 112 8.42 5.28 8.05
N CYS A 113 8.92 6.15 7.18
CA CYS A 113 9.48 7.46 7.53
C CYS A 113 8.82 8.54 6.68
N LEU A 114 7.96 9.37 7.27
CA LEU A 114 7.22 10.42 6.57
C LEU A 114 7.56 11.80 7.14
N CYS A 115 7.71 12.80 6.28
CA CYS A 115 7.87 14.20 6.63
C CYS A 115 6.69 15.00 6.05
N ILE A 116 5.86 15.58 6.92
CA ILE A 116 4.61 16.21 6.53
C ILE A 116 4.77 17.72 6.53
N GLY A 117 4.57 18.34 5.37
CA GLY A 117 4.45 19.78 5.22
C GLY A 117 3.02 20.23 5.48
N ASN A 118 2.73 20.66 6.71
CA ASN A 118 1.39 21.10 7.08
C ASN A 118 1.23 22.62 6.96
N ASN A 119 0.08 23.08 6.45
CA ASN A 119 -0.22 24.49 6.34
C ASN A 119 -0.98 25.01 7.56
N ILE A 120 -0.28 25.69 8.45
CA ILE A 120 -0.90 26.25 9.66
C ILE A 120 -1.45 27.65 9.34
N LEU A 121 -2.78 27.77 9.27
CA LEU A 121 -3.56 28.98 8.90
C LEU A 121 -3.26 30.26 9.73
N ASN A 122 -2.37 30.19 10.72
CA ASN A 122 -1.92 31.32 11.53
C ASN A 122 -0.59 31.94 11.05
N SER A 123 0.01 31.44 9.97
CA SER A 123 1.19 32.06 9.33
C SER A 123 0.77 33.38 8.67
N SER A 124 1.30 34.48 9.20
CA SER A 124 1.07 35.83 8.71
C SER A 124 1.37 35.96 7.20
N GLU A 125 0.59 36.78 6.47
CA GLU A 125 0.86 37.21 5.09
C GLU A 125 2.20 37.97 4.97
N GLY A 126 3.30 37.25 5.09
CA GLY A 126 4.65 37.81 5.17
C GLY A 126 5.76 36.78 5.40
N ASP A 127 5.43 35.55 5.79
CA ASP A 127 6.42 34.47 5.87
C ASP A 127 6.82 34.01 4.46
N SER A 128 8.13 33.92 4.20
CA SER A 128 8.67 33.43 2.94
C SER A 128 8.24 31.97 2.77
N LYS A 129 7.42 31.69 1.76
CA LYS A 129 7.00 30.32 1.40
C LYS A 129 8.25 29.45 1.36
N VAL A 130 8.28 28.41 2.18
CA VAL A 130 9.46 27.54 2.23
C VAL A 130 9.59 26.86 0.87
N ASP A 131 10.82 26.70 0.42
CA ASP A 131 11.11 25.96 -0.79
C ASP A 131 10.81 24.48 -0.53
N THR A 132 9.66 24.01 -1.04
CA THR A 132 9.20 22.64 -0.83
C THR A 132 10.04 21.63 -1.58
N GLU A 133 10.65 22.02 -2.72
CA GLU A 133 11.58 21.16 -3.46
C GLU A 133 12.85 20.92 -2.62
N GLU A 134 13.38 21.96 -1.98
CA GLU A 134 14.54 21.83 -1.07
C GLU A 134 14.24 20.89 0.12
N ILE A 135 13.03 20.97 0.68
CA ILE A 135 12.63 20.07 1.77
C ILE A 135 12.49 18.62 1.27
N ASP A 136 11.84 18.42 0.12
CA ASP A 136 11.62 17.08 -0.44
C ASP A 136 12.96 16.40 -0.76
N ASP A 137 13.86 17.09 -1.47
CA ASP A 137 15.22 16.60 -1.76
C ASP A 137 15.96 16.21 -0.47
N TRP A 138 15.88 17.06 0.56
CA TRP A 138 16.51 16.77 1.85
C TRP A 138 15.87 15.56 2.55
N CYS A 139 14.55 15.41 2.50
CA CYS A 139 13.85 14.27 3.10
C CYS A 139 14.26 12.96 2.39
N LEU A 140 14.28 12.96 1.06
CA LEU A 140 14.68 11.81 0.25
C LEU A 140 16.13 11.39 0.55
N GLU A 141 17.06 12.33 0.66
CA GLU A 141 18.45 12.06 1.03
C GLU A 141 18.60 11.38 2.40
N HIS A 142 17.65 11.60 3.30
CA HIS A 142 17.65 11.07 4.67
C HIS A 142 16.65 9.93 4.90
N GLY A 143 16.05 9.40 3.83
CA GLY A 143 15.14 8.25 3.89
C GLY A 143 13.73 8.57 4.37
N PHE A 144 13.30 9.82 4.28
CA PHE A 144 11.92 10.24 4.52
C PHE A 144 11.21 10.52 3.19
N GLU A 145 9.94 10.13 3.11
CA GLU A 145 9.04 10.60 2.06
C GLU A 145 8.40 11.93 2.51
N TYR A 146 8.54 12.98 1.71
CA TYR A 146 7.87 14.25 1.98
C TYR A 146 6.44 14.25 1.41
N ILE A 147 5.48 14.76 2.18
CA ILE A 147 4.07 14.89 1.78
C ILE A 147 3.60 16.31 2.09
N ASP A 148 3.29 17.10 1.05
CA ASP A 148 2.60 18.39 1.22
C ASP A 148 1.09 18.16 1.40
N MET A 149 0.55 18.66 2.51
CA MET A 149 -0.87 18.54 2.85
C MET A 149 -1.82 19.32 1.93
N ASP A 150 -1.34 20.30 1.17
CA ASP A 150 -2.15 21.06 0.21
C ASP A 150 -1.90 20.67 -1.25
N GLU A 151 -1.06 19.66 -1.52
CA GLU A 151 -0.81 19.22 -2.88
C GLU A 151 -2.03 18.50 -3.47
N GLU A 152 -2.48 18.97 -4.64
CA GLU A 152 -3.52 18.34 -5.43
C GLU A 152 -2.88 17.64 -6.63
N ALA A 153 -2.82 16.31 -6.61
CA ALA A 153 -2.40 15.51 -7.76
C ALA A 153 -3.62 14.90 -8.46
N GLU A 154 -3.66 14.93 -9.80
CA GLU A 154 -4.80 14.43 -10.56
C GLU A 154 -4.94 12.89 -10.52
N ASN A 155 -3.84 12.15 -10.30
CA ASN A 155 -3.80 10.68 -10.41
C ASN A 155 -3.07 9.97 -9.26
N GLU A 156 -2.59 10.70 -8.26
CA GLU A 156 -1.84 10.14 -7.12
C GLU A 156 -2.58 10.42 -5.81
N THR A 157 -2.39 9.58 -4.81
CA THR A 157 -2.90 9.85 -3.45
C THR A 157 -2.04 10.95 -2.83
N THR A 158 -2.67 12.00 -2.30
CA THR A 158 -1.97 13.11 -1.63
C THR A 158 -2.50 13.32 -0.20
N GLY A 159 -1.79 14.13 0.58
CA GLY A 159 -2.16 14.49 1.95
C GLY A 159 -2.42 13.27 2.84
N VAL A 160 -3.53 13.28 3.58
CA VAL A 160 -3.90 12.21 4.54
C VAL A 160 -4.06 10.85 3.84
N HIS A 161 -4.53 10.83 2.59
CA HIS A 161 -4.71 9.58 1.85
C HIS A 161 -3.37 8.89 1.58
N ARG A 162 -2.35 9.66 1.21
CA ARG A 162 -1.00 9.13 0.99
C ARG A 162 -0.40 8.55 2.27
N ILE A 163 -0.59 9.25 3.39
CA ILE A 163 -0.12 8.80 4.71
C ILE A 163 -0.76 7.47 5.08
N VAL A 164 -2.09 7.35 4.93
CA VAL A 164 -2.80 6.09 5.22
C VAL A 164 -2.32 4.97 4.30
N GLU A 165 -2.10 5.23 3.02
CA GLU A 165 -1.58 4.24 2.08
C GLU A 165 -0.17 3.74 2.46
N ALA A 166 0.73 4.65 2.85
CA ALA A 166 2.07 4.29 3.32
C ALA A 166 1.98 3.38 4.57
N LEU A 167 1.11 3.73 5.52
CA LEU A 167 0.86 2.93 6.72
C LEU A 167 0.22 1.57 6.41
N GLU A 168 -0.71 1.49 5.45
CA GLU A 168 -1.37 0.26 5.02
C GLU A 168 -0.52 -0.63 4.11
N SER A 169 0.53 -0.08 3.52
CA SER A 169 1.47 -0.84 2.68
C SER A 169 2.58 -1.50 3.51
N HIS A 170 2.77 -1.05 4.75
CA HIS A 170 3.80 -1.58 5.64
C HIS A 170 3.38 -2.86 6.34
N ARG A 171 4.32 -3.80 6.53
CA ARG A 171 4.08 -5.08 7.22
C ARG A 171 4.35 -4.94 8.71
N TRP A 172 3.33 -4.51 9.45
CA TRP A 172 3.42 -4.31 10.89
C TRP A 172 3.59 -5.61 11.68
N ASP A 173 4.40 -5.54 12.73
CA ASP A 173 4.51 -6.65 13.68
C ASP A 173 3.19 -6.91 14.41
N GLY A 174 2.83 -8.18 14.54
CA GLY A 174 1.53 -8.60 15.08
C GLY A 174 0.33 -8.35 14.15
N MET A 175 0.53 -8.02 12.87
CA MET A 175 -0.56 -8.00 11.90
C MET A 175 -1.19 -9.38 11.73
N ILE A 176 -2.50 -9.41 11.49
CA ILE A 176 -3.27 -10.62 11.25
C ILE A 176 -3.66 -10.61 9.79
N MET A 177 -3.16 -11.57 9.01
CA MET A 177 -3.57 -11.74 7.62
C MET A 177 -5.07 -12.04 7.55
N ASN A 178 -5.77 -11.35 6.65
CA ASN A 178 -7.14 -11.71 6.32
C ASN A 178 -7.09 -13.05 5.54
N GLY A 179 -7.97 -14.00 5.82
CA GLY A 179 -8.20 -15.13 4.90
C GLY A 179 -9.23 -14.70 3.85
N GLU A 180 -9.07 -14.88 2.54
CA GLU A 180 -8.19 -15.71 1.67
C GLU A 180 -7.18 -14.81 0.90
N SER A 181 -5.92 -15.11 0.61
CA SER A 181 -4.92 -16.15 0.91
C SER A 181 -3.54 -15.46 0.83
N PRO A 182 -2.52 -15.84 1.63
CA PRO A 182 -1.14 -15.60 1.24
C PRO A 182 -0.83 -16.54 0.07
N ASP A 183 -0.24 -16.05 -1.03
CA ASP A 183 0.40 -16.92 -2.00
C ASP A 183 1.40 -17.80 -1.25
N PRO A 184 1.12 -19.11 -1.10
CA PRO A 184 2.11 -20.03 -0.62
C PRO A 184 3.01 -20.31 -1.83
N ILE A 185 4.30 -20.45 -1.58
CA ILE A 185 5.07 -21.41 -2.40
C ILE A 185 4.34 -22.74 -2.19
N ASP A 186 3.51 -23.11 -3.17
CA ASP A 186 2.55 -24.19 -3.07
C ASP A 186 3.25 -25.55 -3.22
N ASP A 187 3.28 -26.30 -2.12
CA ASP A 187 3.55 -27.74 -2.10
C ASP A 187 2.39 -28.47 -1.38
N SER A 188 1.19 -27.89 -1.42
CA SER A 188 -0.05 -28.48 -0.90
C SER A 188 -0.90 -28.98 -2.08
N PRO A 189 -1.69 -30.05 -1.94
CA PRO A 189 -2.38 -30.65 -3.08
C PRO A 189 -3.44 -29.70 -3.64
N GLU A 190 -3.26 -29.26 -4.88
CA GLU A 190 -4.19 -28.41 -5.65
C GLU A 190 -5.64 -28.87 -5.43
N GLU A 191 -6.53 -27.96 -5.02
CA GLU A 191 -7.96 -28.22 -5.11
C GLU A 191 -8.31 -28.50 -6.58
N PRO A 192 -9.14 -29.52 -6.87
CA PRO A 192 -9.43 -29.90 -8.24
C PRO A 192 -10.09 -28.74 -8.99
N ARG A 193 -9.42 -28.27 -10.07
CA ARG A 193 -9.90 -27.21 -10.96
C ARG A 193 -11.08 -27.74 -11.76
N ASP A 194 -12.26 -27.69 -11.16
CA ASP A 194 -13.51 -28.26 -11.66
C ASP A 194 -14.52 -27.17 -12.08
N GLU A 195 -15.75 -27.57 -12.42
CA GLU A 195 -16.80 -26.61 -12.80
C GLU A 195 -17.11 -25.56 -11.71
N LYS A 196 -16.88 -25.89 -10.44
CA LYS A 196 -17.11 -24.96 -9.32
C LYS A 196 -16.04 -23.87 -9.31
N TRP A 197 -14.78 -24.21 -9.59
CA TRP A 197 -13.70 -23.25 -9.79
C TRP A 197 -14.03 -22.30 -10.96
N MET A 198 -14.43 -22.84 -12.11
CA MET A 198 -14.77 -22.02 -13.30
C MET A 198 -15.86 -21.00 -13.00
N ARG A 199 -16.91 -21.41 -12.28
CA ARG A 199 -18.04 -20.53 -11.91
C ARG A 199 -17.61 -19.42 -10.98
N ASN A 200 -16.86 -19.74 -9.92
CA ASN A 200 -16.37 -18.74 -8.96
C ASN A 200 -15.49 -17.68 -9.65
N MET A 201 -14.63 -18.12 -10.59
CA MET A 201 -13.74 -17.23 -11.33
C MET A 201 -14.48 -16.25 -12.25
N LEU A 202 -15.57 -16.71 -12.88
CA LEU A 202 -16.40 -15.87 -13.76
C LEU A 202 -17.34 -14.94 -12.98
N GLU A 203 -17.87 -15.41 -11.85
CA GLU A 203 -18.73 -14.62 -10.96
C GLU A 203 -17.98 -13.46 -10.30
N SER A 204 -16.69 -13.64 -9.96
CA SER A 204 -15.84 -12.58 -9.40
C SER A 204 -15.63 -11.40 -10.36
N HIS A 205 -15.74 -11.64 -11.68
CA HIS A 205 -15.60 -10.64 -12.74
C HIS A 205 -16.94 -10.07 -13.24
N GLN A 206 -18.03 -10.24 -12.48
CA GLN A 206 -19.38 -9.75 -12.79
C GLN A 206 -19.98 -10.31 -14.11
N GLU A 207 -19.54 -11.47 -14.58
CA GLU A 207 -20.17 -12.17 -15.70
C GLU A 207 -21.10 -13.29 -15.19
N SER A 208 -22.41 -13.10 -15.33
CA SER A 208 -23.37 -14.19 -15.10
C SER A 208 -23.29 -15.17 -16.28
N VAL A 209 -22.50 -16.24 -16.14
CA VAL A 209 -22.33 -17.25 -17.19
C VAL A 209 -23.37 -18.35 -17.03
N LYS A 210 -24.09 -18.67 -18.11
CA LYS A 210 -25.03 -19.80 -18.12
C LYS A 210 -24.24 -21.10 -18.11
N ALA A 211 -24.78 -22.13 -17.45
CA ALA A 211 -24.16 -23.46 -17.43
C ALA A 211 -23.87 -24.02 -18.84
N GLU A 212 -24.68 -23.65 -19.83
CA GLU A 212 -24.56 -24.07 -21.23
C GLU A 212 -23.38 -23.40 -21.97
N ASP A 213 -22.88 -22.27 -21.45
CA ASP A 213 -21.78 -21.49 -22.03
C ASP A 213 -20.43 -21.79 -21.34
N LEU A 214 -20.39 -22.71 -20.36
CA LEU A 214 -19.16 -23.16 -19.71
C LEU A 214 -18.40 -24.14 -20.62
N PRO A 215 -17.11 -23.89 -20.91
CA PRO A 215 -16.26 -24.83 -21.61
C PRO A 215 -15.87 -26.01 -20.71
N ASP A 216 -15.38 -27.08 -21.33
CA ASP A 216 -14.73 -28.17 -20.60
C ASP A 216 -13.34 -27.73 -20.12
N MET A 217 -12.85 -28.28 -19.01
CA MET A 217 -11.53 -27.92 -18.48
C MET A 217 -10.40 -28.32 -19.44
N ASP A 218 -10.55 -29.43 -20.16
CA ASP A 218 -9.61 -29.82 -21.22
C ASP A 218 -9.55 -28.75 -22.33
N GLU A 219 -10.69 -28.16 -22.69
CA GLU A 219 -10.75 -27.05 -23.65
C GLU A 219 -9.98 -25.84 -23.10
N VAL A 220 -10.17 -25.48 -21.81
CA VAL A 220 -9.50 -24.33 -21.17
C VAL A 220 -7.99 -24.56 -21.09
N HIS A 221 -7.54 -25.75 -20.71
CA HIS A 221 -6.10 -26.09 -20.65
C HIS A 221 -5.43 -26.04 -22.02
N GLU A 222 -6.10 -26.54 -23.07
CA GLU A 222 -5.59 -26.47 -24.44
C GLU A 222 -5.38 -25.02 -24.88
N LEU A 223 -6.34 -24.12 -24.59
CA LEU A 223 -6.22 -22.72 -24.95
C LEU A 223 -5.17 -21.98 -24.09
N HIS A 224 -5.09 -22.28 -22.80
CA HIS A 224 -4.04 -21.77 -21.92
C HIS A 224 -2.65 -22.18 -22.44
N GLU A 225 -2.44 -23.44 -22.84
CA GLU A 225 -1.16 -23.90 -23.39
C GLU A 225 -0.84 -23.19 -24.72
N GLN A 226 -1.84 -22.95 -25.57
CA GLN A 226 -1.66 -22.20 -26.82
C GLN A 226 -1.33 -20.71 -26.59
N LEU A 227 -1.92 -20.08 -25.57
CA LEU A 227 -1.71 -18.67 -25.24
C LEU A 227 -0.40 -18.44 -24.47
N PHE A 228 -0.14 -19.25 -23.45
CA PHE A 228 0.88 -18.99 -22.43
C PHE A 228 1.97 -20.06 -22.33
N GLY A 229 1.81 -21.23 -22.96
CA GLY A 229 2.72 -22.37 -22.81
C GLY A 229 4.16 -22.12 -23.27
N ASN A 230 4.40 -21.12 -24.13
CA ASN A 230 5.72 -20.75 -24.65
C ASN A 230 6.16 -19.33 -24.26
N ILE A 231 5.50 -18.69 -23.28
CA ILE A 231 5.92 -17.37 -22.82
C ILE A 231 7.04 -17.56 -21.79
N ASN A 232 8.28 -17.33 -22.21
CA ASN A 232 9.42 -17.29 -21.31
C ASN A 232 9.90 -15.85 -21.19
N LEU A 233 9.60 -15.23 -20.04
CA LEU A 233 9.91 -13.83 -19.70
C LEU A 233 11.43 -13.54 -19.67
N ASP A 234 12.26 -14.58 -19.58
CA ASP A 234 13.73 -14.46 -19.52
C ASP A 234 14.43 -14.67 -20.88
N SER A 235 13.66 -14.77 -21.97
CA SER A 235 14.21 -14.99 -23.32
C SER A 235 13.78 -13.88 -24.28
N GLU A 236 14.63 -13.55 -25.27
CA GLU A 236 14.30 -12.63 -26.38
C GLU A 236 13.24 -13.21 -27.35
N ASP A 237 12.33 -14.09 -26.88
CA ASP A 237 11.31 -14.70 -27.73
C ASP A 237 10.01 -13.88 -27.73
N ASN A 238 9.38 -13.82 -28.90
CA ASN A 238 8.18 -13.04 -29.20
C ASN A 238 6.91 -13.75 -28.66
N GLY A 239 6.97 -14.30 -27.44
CA GLY A 239 5.88 -15.08 -26.83
C GLY A 239 4.61 -14.27 -26.65
N LEU A 240 4.74 -13.01 -26.22
CA LEU A 240 3.63 -12.07 -26.09
C LEU A 240 3.01 -11.71 -27.45
N ASP A 241 3.83 -11.47 -28.47
CA ASP A 241 3.33 -11.15 -29.82
C ASP A 241 2.50 -12.30 -30.40
N ARG A 242 2.93 -13.56 -30.17
CA ARG A 242 2.16 -14.75 -30.58
C ARG A 242 0.82 -14.86 -29.85
N ALA A 243 0.80 -14.57 -28.54
CA ALA A 243 -0.44 -14.54 -27.76
C ALA A 243 -1.41 -13.48 -28.30
N PHE A 244 -0.89 -12.29 -28.65
CA PHE A 244 -1.68 -11.23 -29.27
C PHE A 244 -2.20 -11.62 -30.66
N GLU A 245 -1.38 -12.23 -31.52
CA GLU A 245 -1.81 -12.73 -32.83
C GLU A 245 -2.92 -13.79 -32.71
N LEU A 246 -2.81 -14.69 -31.72
CA LEU A 246 -3.83 -15.70 -31.45
C LEU A 246 -5.14 -15.07 -30.98
N ILE A 247 -5.09 -14.09 -30.06
CA ILE A 247 -6.28 -13.35 -29.61
C ILE A 247 -6.94 -12.61 -30.77
N LEU A 248 -6.16 -12.01 -31.66
CA LEU A 248 -6.69 -11.34 -32.86
C LEU A 248 -7.35 -12.34 -33.82
N SER A 249 -6.77 -13.53 -33.99
CA SER A 249 -7.36 -14.62 -34.77
C SER A 249 -8.69 -15.09 -34.16
N LEU A 250 -8.74 -15.32 -32.84
CA LEU A 250 -9.96 -15.70 -32.13
C LEU A 250 -11.03 -14.61 -32.24
N LYS A 251 -10.64 -13.34 -32.14
CA LYS A 251 -11.53 -12.18 -32.35
C LYS A 251 -12.10 -12.16 -33.76
N GLU A 252 -11.30 -12.46 -34.78
CA GLU A 252 -11.76 -12.52 -36.17
C GLU A 252 -12.71 -13.70 -36.40
N GLN A 253 -12.41 -14.87 -35.84
CA GLN A 253 -13.28 -16.05 -35.89
C GLN A 253 -14.64 -15.79 -35.21
N SER A 254 -14.63 -15.06 -34.09
CA SER A 254 -15.85 -14.71 -33.34
C SER A 254 -16.87 -13.91 -34.16
N LYS A 255 -16.43 -13.14 -35.17
CA LYS A 255 -17.33 -12.31 -35.99
C LYS A 255 -18.33 -13.13 -36.80
N ASN A 256 -17.98 -14.37 -37.12
CA ASN A 256 -18.82 -15.28 -37.91
C ASN A 256 -19.58 -16.30 -37.04
N MET A 257 -19.39 -16.26 -35.71
CA MET A 257 -20.04 -17.16 -34.76
C MET A 257 -21.38 -16.59 -34.27
N SER A 258 -22.29 -17.46 -33.82
CA SER A 258 -23.52 -17.06 -33.15
C SER A 258 -23.25 -16.47 -31.76
N GLU A 259 -24.23 -15.79 -31.16
CA GLU A 259 -24.04 -15.12 -29.86
C GLU A 259 -23.64 -16.08 -28.73
N SER A 260 -24.22 -17.29 -28.69
CA SER A 260 -23.85 -18.31 -27.69
C SER A 260 -22.43 -18.83 -27.90
N GLU A 261 -22.05 -19.09 -29.15
CA GLU A 261 -20.69 -19.53 -29.49
C GLU A 261 -19.65 -18.45 -29.15
N ARG A 262 -19.97 -17.17 -29.37
CA ARG A 262 -19.09 -16.04 -28.97
C ARG A 262 -18.91 -15.96 -27.46
N ARG A 263 -19.99 -16.17 -26.69
CA ARG A 263 -19.93 -16.19 -25.23
C ARG A 263 -19.08 -17.35 -24.74
N LYS A 264 -19.29 -18.57 -25.24
CA LYS A 264 -18.45 -19.73 -24.89
C LYS A 264 -16.97 -19.47 -25.18
N LEU A 265 -16.65 -18.85 -26.32
CA LEU A 265 -15.27 -18.47 -26.65
C LEU A 265 -14.69 -17.42 -25.70
N ALA A 266 -15.46 -16.39 -25.35
CA ALA A 266 -15.05 -15.36 -24.40
C ALA A 266 -14.82 -15.95 -22.99
N THR A 267 -15.73 -16.80 -22.52
CA THR A 267 -15.60 -17.55 -21.26
C THR A 267 -14.32 -18.37 -21.25
N LYS A 268 -14.03 -19.09 -22.34
CA LYS A 268 -12.83 -19.93 -22.49
C LYS A 268 -11.54 -19.11 -22.43
N VAL A 269 -11.50 -17.95 -23.09
CA VAL A 269 -10.39 -17.00 -23.01
C VAL A 269 -10.22 -16.48 -21.58
N ALA A 270 -11.28 -15.98 -20.94
CA ALA A 270 -11.23 -15.44 -19.58
C ALA A 270 -10.71 -16.47 -18.56
N LEU A 271 -11.18 -17.71 -18.64
CA LEU A 271 -10.70 -18.80 -17.79
C LEU A 271 -9.23 -19.16 -18.04
N SER A 272 -8.76 -19.05 -19.30
CA SER A 272 -7.36 -19.30 -19.65
C SER A 272 -6.44 -18.23 -19.07
N PHE A 273 -6.87 -16.97 -19.04
CA PHE A 273 -6.16 -15.89 -18.34
C PHE A 273 -6.18 -16.08 -16.82
N GLY A 274 -7.31 -16.52 -16.27
CA GLY A 274 -7.41 -16.85 -14.85
C GLY A 274 -6.41 -17.93 -14.40
N LEU A 275 -6.26 -18.99 -15.21
CA LEU A 275 -5.24 -20.02 -14.96
C LEU A 275 -3.81 -19.47 -14.97
N GLN A 276 -3.50 -18.48 -15.81
CA GLN A 276 -2.16 -17.90 -15.89
C GLN A 276 -1.87 -16.98 -14.69
N LEU A 277 -2.84 -16.15 -14.29
CA LEU A 277 -2.69 -15.18 -13.19
C LEU A 277 -2.59 -15.84 -11.81
N GLU A 278 -3.10 -17.07 -11.65
CA GLU A 278 -2.97 -17.86 -10.41
C GLU A 278 -1.70 -18.73 -10.39
N LYS A 279 -0.87 -18.68 -11.45
CA LYS A 279 0.35 -19.49 -11.59
C LYS A 279 1.63 -18.70 -11.29
N GLU A 280 1.53 -17.38 -11.17
CA GLU A 280 2.60 -16.42 -10.87
C GLU A 280 2.44 -15.89 -9.43
#